data_AF-A8C8Z1-F1
#
_entry.id   AF-A8C8Z1-F1
#
_cell.length_a   1.000
_cell.length_b   1.000
_cell.length_c   1.000
_cell.angle_alpha   90.00
_cell.angle_beta   90.00
_cell.angle_gamma   90.00
#
_symmetry.space_group_name_H-M   'P 1'
#
loop_
_entity.id
_entity.type
_entity.pdbx_description
1 polymer ?
#
loop_
_entity_poly.entity_id
_entity_poly.type
_entity_poly.pdbx_seq_one_letter_code
_entity_poly.pdbx_strand_id
1 'polypeptide(L)' 'TADHGMQPKSKADGSPNAIYLQDILDKKFGNNSSKVILPITDPYVVHL' A
#
# COMPACT_ATOMS: atom_id res chain seq x y z
N THR A 1 -5.32 -19.26 -19.46
CA THR A 1 -4.71 -17.92 -19.53
C THR A 1 -4.61 -17.37 -18.12
N ALA A 2 -3.57 -16.61 -17.81
CA ALA A 2 -3.44 -15.94 -16.50
C ALA A 2 -4.37 -14.73 -16.40
N ASP A 3 -4.80 -14.39 -15.19
CA ASP A 3 -5.68 -13.27 -14.87
C ASP A 3 -4.93 -11.92 -14.84
N HIS A 4 -3.65 -11.92 -14.46
CA HIS A 4 -2.75 -10.77 -14.52
C HIS A 4 -1.26 -11.19 -14.57
N GLY A 5 -0.35 -10.23 -14.78
CA GLY A 5 1.10 -10.43 -14.79
C GLY A 5 1.81 -9.98 -13.51
N MET A 6 3.13 -10.18 -13.43
CA MET A 6 3.97 -9.85 -12.27
C MET A 6 5.07 -8.83 -12.61
N GLN A 7 5.36 -7.92 -11.68
CA GLN A 7 6.43 -6.91 -11.80
C GLN A 7 7.13 -6.72 -10.45
N PRO A 8 8.46 -6.47 -10.41
CA PRO A 8 9.17 -6.24 -9.16
C PRO A 8 8.68 -4.95 -8.48
N LYS A 9 8.53 -5.00 -7.15
CA LYS A 9 8.10 -3.88 -6.30
C LYS A 9 9.11 -3.60 -5.17
N SER A 10 10.37 -3.97 -5.37
CA SER A 10 11.47 -3.68 -4.45
C SER A 10 12.31 -2.49 -4.93
N LYS A 11 13.02 -1.87 -4.00
CA LYS A 11 14.09 -0.91 -4.27
C LYS A 11 15.37 -1.65 -4.66
N ALA A 12 16.42 -0.90 -5.02
CA ALA A 12 17.72 -1.45 -5.41
C ALA A 12 18.39 -2.29 -4.30
N ASP A 13 18.09 -1.99 -3.03
CA ASP A 13 18.57 -2.73 -1.86
C ASP A 13 17.71 -3.96 -1.50
N GLY A 14 16.67 -4.25 -2.30
CA GLY A 14 15.75 -5.36 -2.07
C GLY A 14 14.61 -5.05 -1.10
N SER A 15 14.60 -3.90 -0.43
CA SER A 15 13.51 -3.50 0.47
C SER A 15 12.22 -3.17 -0.31
N PRO A 16 11.03 -3.28 0.30
CA PRO A 16 9.77 -2.90 -0.34
C PRO A 16 9.77 -1.44 -0.84
N ASN A 17 9.29 -1.22 -2.05
CA ASN A 17 9.00 0.10 -2.58
C ASN A 17 7.52 0.44 -2.34
N ALA A 18 7.21 0.79 -1.08
CA ALA A 18 5.87 1.11 -0.61
C ALA A 18 5.68 2.60 -0.30
N ILE A 19 4.44 3.08 -0.41
CA ILE A 19 4.00 4.42 -0.02
C ILE A 19 2.89 4.28 1.02
N TYR A 20 3.10 4.85 2.20
CA TYR A 20 2.12 4.84 3.29
C TYR A 20 1.09 5.97 3.09
N LEU A 21 0.09 5.71 2.24
CA LEU A 21 -0.87 6.73 1.82
C LEU A 21 -1.71 7.26 2.99
N GLN A 22 -2.04 6.43 3.99
CA GLN A 22 -2.81 6.85 5.16
C GLN A 22 -2.07 7.96 5.93
N ASP A 23 -0.77 7.78 6.20
CA ASP A 23 0.06 8.78 6.87
C ASP A 23 0.12 10.11 6.10
N ILE A 24 0.18 10.05 4.78
CA ILE A 24 0.20 11.25 3.92
C ILE A 24 -1.13 12.00 4.02
N LEU A 25 -2.25 11.27 3.97
CA LEU A 25 -3.57 11.87 4.03
C LEU A 25 -3.88 12.40 5.44
N ASP A 26 -3.50 11.68 6.49
CA ASP A 26 -3.64 12.13 7.88
C ASP A 26 -2.85 13.43 8.12
N LYS A 27 -1.62 13.53 7.60
CA LYS A 27 -0.82 14.77 7.67
C LYS A 27 -1.47 15.94 6.92
N LYS A 28 -2.18 15.68 5.82
CA LYS A 28 -2.71 16.72 4.94
C LYS A 28 -4.10 17.20 5.35
N PHE A 29 -4.94 16.31 5.82
CA PHE A 29 -6.37 16.57 6.05
C PHE A 29 -6.79 16.38 7.51
N GLY A 30 -5.86 16.00 8.38
CA GLY A 30 -6.11 15.65 9.77
C GLY A 30 -6.41 14.17 9.94
N ASN A 31 -6.08 13.65 11.12
CA ASN A 31 -6.21 12.23 11.44
C ASN A 31 -7.65 11.73 11.27
N ASN A 32 -7.80 10.56 10.63
CA ASN A 32 -9.08 9.89 10.42
C ASN A 32 -10.10 10.68 9.59
N SER A 33 -9.67 11.74 8.89
CA SER A 33 -10.50 12.46 7.91
C SER A 33 -10.76 11.63 6.64
N SER A 34 -9.92 10.62 6.40
CA SER A 34 -10.00 9.69 5.27
C SER A 34 -9.52 8.30 5.68
N LYS A 35 -9.94 7.28 4.91
CA LYS A 35 -9.58 5.88 5.14
C LYS A 35 -9.02 5.26 3.87
N VAL A 36 -7.77 4.82 3.91
CA VAL A 36 -7.13 4.06 2.83
C VAL A 36 -7.55 2.60 2.90
N ILE A 37 -7.93 2.02 1.75
CA ILE A 37 -8.32 0.62 1.60
C ILE A 37 -7.40 -0.04 0.57
N LEU A 38 -6.83 -1.20 0.93
CA LEU A 38 -5.98 -2.01 0.05
C LEU A 38 -6.76 -3.29 -0.35
N PRO A 39 -7.33 -3.37 -1.56
CA PRO A 39 -8.24 -4.45 -1.94
C PRO A 39 -7.55 -5.72 -2.45
N ILE A 40 -6.21 -5.76 -2.47
CA ILE A 40 -5.44 -6.86 -3.04
C ILE A 40 -5.50 -8.14 -2.20
N THR A 41 -5.71 -8.01 -0.88
CA THR A 41 -5.94 -9.14 0.04
C THR A 41 -6.97 -8.75 1.10
N ASP A 42 -7.29 -9.69 1.99
CA ASP A 42 -8.11 -9.42 3.17
C ASP A 42 -7.54 -8.29 4.04
N PRO A 43 -8.40 -7.47 4.67
CA PRO A 43 -7.99 -6.28 5.42
C PRO A 43 -7.20 -6.60 6.70
N TYR A 44 -7.16 -7.86 7.12
CA TYR A 44 -6.42 -8.33 8.28
C TYR A 44 -4.97 -8.73 7.95
N VAL A 45 -4.61 -8.75 6.66
CA VAL A 45 -3.23 -8.93 6.23
C VAL A 45 -2.51 -7.59 6.31
N VAL A 46 -1.50 -7.52 7.16
CA VAL A 46 -0.62 -6.35 7.26
C VAL A 46 0.24 -6.30 6.00
N HIS A 47 0.01 -5.28 5.19
CA HIS A 47 0.89 -4.95 4.08
C HIS A 47 2.06 -4.14 4.67
N LEU A 48 3.22 -4.76 4.80
CA LEU A 48 4.45 -4.16 5.33
C LEU A 48 5.14 -3.28 4.28
#